data_AF-A0A962RJ18-F1
#
_entry.id   AF-A0A962RJ18-F1
#
_cell.length_a   1.000
_cell.length_b   1.000
_cell.length_c   1.000
_cell.angle_alpha   90.00
_cell.angle_beta   90.00
_cell.angle_gamma   90.00
#
_symmetry.space_group_name_H-M   'P 1'
#
loop_
_entity.id
_entity.type
_entity.pdbx_description
1 polymer ?
#
loop_
_entity_poly.entity_id
_entity_poly.type
_entity_poly.pdbx_seq_one_letter_code
_entity_poly.pdbx_strand_id
1 'polypeptide(L)'
;MTISKAPGETVVDVLTEQVHLTRGNTGGLFNARLESGFDHLGRTSPLDTEWAHGSTADDLASLDFTTWDVAFGGQFSNPGALIGVPMVVHLLSDDIYLDFTLTDWGGVATQGRFSYERSSPVPVPAALLLLAGALPLLVRGTRRRC
;
A
#
# COMPACT_ATOMS: atom_id res chain seq x y z
N MET A 1 -5.63 2.90 -7.93
CA MET A 1 -4.82 2.27 -9.00
C MET A 1 -4.91 0.76 -8.84
N THR A 2 -5.11 0.01 -9.91
CA THR A 2 -5.23 -1.46 -9.88
C THR A 2 -3.92 -2.10 -10.34
N ILE A 3 -3.45 -3.09 -9.60
CA ILE A 3 -2.31 -3.94 -9.94
C ILE A 3 -2.81 -5.37 -10.05
N SER A 4 -2.46 -6.05 -11.13
CA SER A 4 -2.87 -7.43 -11.37
C SER A 4 -1.73 -8.20 -12.03
N LYS A 5 -1.51 -9.44 -11.58
CA LYS A 5 -0.59 -10.41 -12.18
C LYS A 5 -1.39 -11.61 -12.68
N ALA A 6 -1.30 -11.92 -13.96
CA ALA A 6 -1.83 -13.17 -14.51
C ALA A 6 -0.89 -14.37 -14.28
N PRO A 7 -1.37 -15.63 -14.44
CA PRO A 7 -0.49 -16.80 -14.47
C PRO A 7 0.58 -16.65 -15.56
N GLY A 8 1.83 -16.96 -15.24
CA GLY A 8 2.98 -16.84 -16.16
C GLY A 8 3.58 -15.44 -16.30
N GLU A 9 2.94 -14.42 -15.73
CA GLU A 9 3.43 -13.04 -15.80
C GLU A 9 4.40 -12.71 -14.66
N THR A 10 5.28 -11.72 -14.85
CA THR A 10 6.01 -11.07 -13.76
C THR A 10 5.56 -9.63 -13.67
N VAL A 11 5.03 -9.23 -12.50
CA VAL A 11 4.53 -7.87 -12.25
C VAL A 11 5.23 -7.35 -11.00
N VAL A 12 5.81 -6.16 -11.10
CA VAL A 12 6.41 -5.45 -9.97
C VAL A 12 5.74 -4.09 -9.89
N ASP A 13 5.18 -3.79 -8.73
CA ASP A 13 4.59 -2.49 -8.44
C ASP A 13 5.61 -1.62 -7.71
N VAL A 14 6.05 -0.54 -8.34
CA VAL A 14 7.04 0.39 -7.79
C VAL A 14 6.31 1.52 -7.08
N LEU A 15 6.34 1.51 -5.75
CA LEU A 15 5.68 2.53 -4.93
C LEU A 15 6.64 3.68 -4.63
N THR A 16 7.87 3.38 -4.24
CA THR A 16 8.94 4.35 -3.98
C THR A 16 10.28 3.81 -4.47
N GLU A 17 11.37 4.53 -4.21
CA GLU A 17 12.71 3.99 -4.49
C GLU A 17 13.00 2.72 -3.66
N GLN A 18 12.48 2.64 -2.43
CA GLN A 18 12.78 1.55 -1.50
C GLN A 18 11.77 0.40 -1.55
N VAL A 19 10.52 0.64 -1.98
CA VAL A 19 9.47 -0.39 -1.94
C VAL A 19 8.92 -0.75 -3.31
N HIS A 20 9.22 -1.99 -3.73
CA HIS A 20 8.77 -2.60 -4.97
C HIS A 20 7.97 -3.88 -4.66
N LEU A 21 6.64 -3.83 -4.62
CA LEU A 21 5.83 -5.00 -4.26
C LEU A 21 5.67 -5.97 -5.43
N THR A 22 5.93 -7.25 -5.16
CA THR A 22 5.69 -8.34 -6.12
C THR A 22 5.37 -9.64 -5.40
N ARG A 23 5.15 -10.70 -6.16
CA ARG A 23 4.88 -12.05 -5.68
C ARG A 23 5.42 -13.11 -6.63
N GLY A 24 5.95 -14.18 -6.06
CA GLY A 24 6.30 -15.40 -6.79
C GLY A 24 5.07 -16.26 -7.11
N ASN A 25 5.30 -17.52 -7.48
CA ASN A 25 4.22 -18.47 -7.72
C ASN A 25 3.54 -18.98 -6.43
N THR A 26 4.18 -18.75 -5.28
CA THR A 26 3.75 -19.16 -3.94
C THR A 26 4.12 -18.09 -2.91
N GLY A 27 3.56 -18.19 -1.69
CA GLY A 27 3.85 -17.25 -0.60
C GLY A 27 3.07 -15.95 -0.68
N GLY A 28 3.43 -15.00 0.20
CA GLY A 28 2.88 -13.64 0.28
C GLY A 28 3.58 -12.65 -0.65
N LEU A 29 3.20 -11.37 -0.53
CA LEU A 29 3.91 -10.29 -1.21
C LEU A 29 5.29 -10.09 -0.57
N PHE A 30 6.28 -9.67 -1.36
CA PHE A 30 7.60 -9.27 -0.88
C PHE A 30 8.09 -8.02 -1.61
N ASN A 31 9.07 -7.34 -1.01
CA ASN A 31 9.70 -6.16 -1.56
C ASN A 31 10.89 -6.55 -2.46
N ALA A 32 10.68 -6.60 -3.78
CA ALA A 32 11.67 -7.01 -4.78
C ALA A 32 12.93 -6.12 -4.81
N ARG A 33 12.88 -4.93 -4.20
CA ARG A 33 14.05 -4.05 -4.08
C ARG A 33 15.05 -4.59 -3.05
N LEU A 34 14.56 -5.22 -1.99
CA LEU A 34 15.36 -5.66 -0.83
C LEU A 34 15.40 -7.18 -0.69
N GLU A 35 14.47 -7.89 -1.32
CA GLU A 35 14.23 -9.32 -1.15
C GLU A 35 14.21 -10.04 -2.50
N SER A 36 14.75 -11.26 -2.56
CA SER A 36 14.68 -12.12 -3.74
C SER A 36 13.40 -12.98 -3.80
N GLY A 37 12.59 -12.95 -2.74
CA GLY A 37 11.39 -13.77 -2.58
C GLY A 37 10.78 -13.58 -1.20
N PHE A 38 9.58 -14.15 -1.00
CA PHE A 38 8.89 -14.10 0.29
C PHE A 38 9.64 -14.92 1.35
N ASP A 39 9.97 -14.29 2.48
CA ASP A 39 10.60 -14.92 3.63
C ASP A 39 9.57 -15.65 4.50
N HIS A 40 9.39 -16.93 4.19
CA HIS A 40 8.52 -17.84 4.93
C HIS A 40 8.96 -18.09 6.39
N LEU A 41 10.24 -17.91 6.70
CA LEU A 41 10.80 -18.30 8.00
C LEU A 41 10.89 -17.12 8.95
N GLY A 42 11.44 -16.00 8.50
CA GLY A 42 11.55 -14.78 9.30
C GLY A 42 10.27 -13.95 9.31
N ARG A 43 9.36 -14.14 8.34
CA ARG A 43 7.98 -13.59 8.34
C ARG A 43 7.94 -12.07 8.45
N THR A 44 8.96 -11.45 7.86
CA THR A 44 9.19 -10.01 7.85
C THR A 44 8.89 -9.40 6.48
N SER A 45 8.69 -10.23 5.44
CA SER A 45 8.26 -9.75 4.13
C SER A 45 6.85 -9.16 4.17
N PRO A 46 6.56 -8.11 3.37
CA PRO A 46 7.53 -7.31 2.62
C PRO A 46 8.41 -6.45 3.54
N LEU A 47 9.73 -6.45 3.32
CA LEU A 47 10.63 -5.55 4.05
C LEU A 47 10.31 -4.08 3.74
N ASP A 48 10.58 -3.22 4.72
CA ASP A 48 10.29 -1.78 4.70
C ASP A 48 8.79 -1.44 4.66
N THR A 49 7.95 -2.37 5.15
CA THR A 49 6.50 -2.17 5.24
C THR A 49 5.91 -2.69 6.55
N GLU A 50 4.84 -2.06 7.00
CA GLU A 50 3.92 -2.58 8.01
C GLU A 50 2.46 -2.37 7.58
N TRP A 51 1.55 -3.18 8.12
CA TRP A 51 0.20 -3.35 7.61
C TRP A 51 -0.81 -3.31 8.75
N ALA A 52 -1.92 -2.62 8.55
CA ALA A 52 -3.04 -2.58 9.48
C ALA A 52 -4.38 -2.73 8.74
N HIS A 53 -5.41 -3.17 9.45
CA HIS A 53 -6.78 -3.18 8.95
C HIS A 53 -7.39 -1.79 9.14
N GLY A 54 -8.02 -1.22 8.11
CA GLY A 54 -8.57 0.13 8.16
C GLY A 54 -8.35 0.93 6.88
N SER A 55 -8.42 2.25 6.99
CA SER A 55 -8.17 3.20 5.90
C SER A 55 -7.29 4.37 6.36
N THR A 56 -6.61 5.01 5.41
CA THR A 56 -5.86 6.25 5.64
C THR A 56 -6.73 7.42 6.09
N ALA A 57 -8.06 7.31 5.96
CA ALA A 57 -9.01 8.27 6.52
C ALA A 57 -9.27 8.10 8.02
N ASP A 58 -8.84 6.97 8.62
CA ASP A 58 -8.92 6.72 10.05
C ASP A 58 -7.81 7.46 10.81
N ASP A 59 -7.90 7.47 12.15
CA ASP A 59 -6.78 7.91 12.97
C ASP A 59 -5.64 6.89 12.88
N LEU A 60 -4.64 7.18 12.04
CA LEU A 60 -3.49 6.30 11.80
C LEU A 60 -2.76 5.88 13.09
N ALA A 61 -2.74 6.74 14.11
CA ALA A 61 -2.11 6.43 15.39
C ALA A 61 -2.88 5.39 16.22
N SER A 62 -4.14 5.12 15.86
CA SER A 62 -4.99 4.11 16.49
C SER A 62 -4.96 2.75 15.79
N LEU A 63 -4.38 2.68 14.59
CA LEU A 63 -4.30 1.45 13.82
C LEU A 63 -3.18 0.54 14.36
N ASP A 64 -3.46 -0.75 14.47
CA ASP A 64 -2.49 -1.76 14.93
C ASP A 64 -1.66 -2.26 13.75
N PHE A 65 -0.55 -1.56 13.47
CA PHE A 65 0.38 -1.93 12.42
C PHE A 65 1.23 -3.12 12.82
N THR A 66 1.33 -4.09 11.91
CA THR A 66 2.07 -5.33 12.12
C THR A 66 2.66 -5.84 10.81
N THR A 67 3.35 -6.97 10.84
CA THR A 67 3.90 -7.56 9.60
C THR A 67 2.77 -8.05 8.71
N TRP A 68 3.02 -8.13 7.39
CA TRP A 68 2.06 -8.68 6.44
C TRP A 68 1.57 -10.05 6.88
N ASP A 69 2.47 -10.93 7.31
CA ASP A 69 2.11 -12.29 7.68
C ASP A 69 1.07 -12.30 8.82
N VAL A 70 1.23 -11.47 9.85
CA VAL A 70 0.24 -11.34 10.94
C VAL A 70 -1.05 -10.69 10.44
N ALA A 71 -0.95 -9.57 9.71
CA ALA A 71 -2.11 -8.84 9.19
C ALA A 71 -2.95 -9.68 8.22
N PHE A 72 -2.33 -10.65 7.52
CA PHE A 72 -2.94 -11.52 6.52
C PHE A 72 -3.26 -12.96 7.01
N GLY A 73 -3.35 -13.17 8.32
CA GLY A 73 -3.87 -14.41 8.91
C GLY A 73 -2.82 -15.39 9.46
N GLY A 74 -1.58 -14.93 9.67
CA GLY A 74 -0.53 -15.63 10.40
C GLY A 74 0.14 -16.78 9.63
N GLN A 75 0.45 -17.88 10.35
CA GLN A 75 1.38 -18.96 9.92
C GLN A 75 1.02 -19.69 8.63
N PHE A 76 -0.20 -19.48 8.16
CA PHE A 76 -0.70 -20.03 6.91
C PHE A 76 -1.35 -18.98 6.04
N SER A 77 -1.02 -17.70 6.26
CA SER A 77 -1.47 -16.49 5.56
C SER A 77 -2.60 -16.81 4.59
N ASN A 78 -3.83 -16.46 4.94
CA ASN A 78 -4.97 -16.66 4.04
C ASN A 78 -5.44 -15.33 3.42
N PRO A 79 -4.64 -14.67 2.55
CA PRO A 79 -5.07 -13.45 1.89
C PRO A 79 -6.37 -13.60 1.11
N GLY A 80 -6.72 -14.82 0.67
CA GLY A 80 -8.02 -15.08 0.05
C GLY A 80 -9.22 -14.74 0.94
N ALA A 81 -9.09 -14.88 2.26
CA ALA A 81 -10.13 -14.47 3.22
C ALA A 81 -10.20 -12.95 3.45
N LEU A 82 -9.22 -12.20 2.97
CA LEU A 82 -9.13 -10.74 3.10
C LEU A 82 -9.38 -10.01 1.78
N ILE A 83 -9.90 -10.72 0.77
CA ILE A 83 -10.38 -10.08 -0.46
C ILE A 83 -11.50 -9.10 -0.10
N GLY A 84 -11.36 -7.84 -0.53
CA GLY A 84 -12.29 -6.75 -0.27
C GLY A 84 -12.18 -6.11 1.10
N VAL A 85 -11.28 -6.57 1.98
CA VAL A 85 -11.04 -5.95 3.29
C VAL A 85 -10.11 -4.75 3.13
N PRO A 86 -10.52 -3.54 3.57
CA PRO A 86 -9.66 -2.37 3.54
C PRO A 86 -8.48 -2.51 4.49
N MET A 87 -7.31 -2.16 4.00
CA MET A 87 -6.07 -2.15 4.75
C MET A 87 -5.28 -0.87 4.49
N VAL A 88 -4.39 -0.56 5.43
CA VAL A 88 -3.37 0.47 5.26
C VAL A 88 -2.01 -0.19 5.24
N VAL A 89 -1.21 0.13 4.21
CA VAL A 89 0.23 -0.15 4.22
C VAL A 89 0.97 1.13 4.56
N HIS A 90 1.91 1.03 5.50
CA HIS A 90 2.87 2.07 5.82
C HIS A 90 4.24 1.68 5.25
N LEU A 91 4.81 2.54 4.42
CA LEU A 91 6.15 2.41 3.86
C LEU A 91 7.13 3.11 4.81
N LEU A 92 7.95 2.33 5.53
CA LEU A 92 8.66 2.81 6.72
C LEU A 92 9.72 3.86 6.41
N SER A 93 10.54 3.64 5.37
CA SER A 93 11.62 4.56 5.01
C SER A 93 11.13 5.91 4.47
N ASP A 94 9.99 5.91 3.80
CA ASP A 94 9.43 7.10 3.16
C ASP A 94 8.35 7.81 4.00
N ASP A 95 7.89 7.19 5.09
CA ASP A 95 6.77 7.65 5.93
C ASP A 95 5.52 7.97 5.08
N ILE A 96 5.07 6.96 4.32
CA ILE A 96 3.92 7.03 3.41
C ILE A 96 2.89 5.98 3.80
N TYR A 97 1.63 6.41 3.91
CA TYR A 97 0.49 5.52 4.17
C TYR A 97 -0.40 5.41 2.94
N LEU A 98 -0.83 4.20 2.61
CA LEU A 98 -1.67 3.93 1.45
C LEU A 98 -2.84 3.05 1.80
N ASP A 99 -4.04 3.44 1.35
CA ASP A 99 -5.15 2.50 1.25
C ASP A 99 -4.78 1.37 0.29
N PHE A 100 -5.08 0.14 0.70
CA PHE A 100 -4.83 -1.10 -0.03
C PHE A 100 -6.02 -2.05 0.16
N THR A 101 -6.48 -2.65 -0.92
CA THR A 101 -7.55 -3.67 -0.89
C THR A 101 -7.21 -4.80 -1.85
N LEU A 102 -7.10 -6.02 -1.34
CA LEU A 102 -6.91 -7.20 -2.17
C LEU A 102 -8.18 -7.50 -2.96
N THR A 103 -8.07 -7.82 -4.24
CA THR A 103 -9.23 -8.11 -5.11
C THR A 103 -9.20 -9.53 -5.69
N ASP A 104 -8.04 -10.16 -5.76
CA ASP A 104 -7.90 -11.58 -6.10
C ASP A 104 -6.62 -12.16 -5.47
N TRP A 105 -6.69 -13.44 -5.09
CA TRP A 105 -5.54 -14.18 -4.58
C TRP A 105 -5.53 -15.61 -5.08
N GLY A 106 -4.55 -15.91 -5.92
CA GLY A 106 -4.29 -17.21 -6.49
C GLY A 106 -3.30 -18.04 -5.67
N GLY A 107 -3.46 -19.36 -5.70
CA GLY A 107 -2.52 -20.31 -5.13
C GLY A 107 -1.48 -20.80 -6.15
N VAL A 108 -0.84 -21.93 -5.81
CA VAL A 108 0.19 -22.58 -6.64
C VAL A 108 -0.35 -22.94 -8.03
N ALA A 109 -1.57 -23.47 -8.11
CA ALA A 109 -2.19 -23.91 -9.37
C ALA A 109 -2.44 -22.75 -10.35
N THR A 110 -2.57 -21.53 -9.84
CA THR A 110 -2.73 -20.31 -10.65
C THR A 110 -1.43 -19.51 -10.72
N GLN A 111 -0.29 -20.13 -10.38
CA GLN A 111 1.04 -19.54 -10.45
C GLN A 111 1.15 -18.19 -9.73
N GLY A 112 0.56 -18.14 -8.53
CA GLY A 112 0.62 -16.96 -7.69
C GLY A 112 -0.08 -15.73 -8.27
N ARG A 113 -1.09 -15.92 -9.13
CA ARG A 113 -1.98 -14.85 -9.59
C ARG A 113 -2.43 -13.99 -8.41
N PHE A 114 -2.51 -12.68 -8.59
CA PHE A 114 -3.07 -11.77 -7.58
C PHE A 114 -3.59 -10.51 -8.25
N SER A 115 -4.46 -9.80 -7.55
CA SER A 115 -4.73 -8.39 -7.83
C SER A 115 -5.08 -7.62 -6.57
N TYR A 116 -4.80 -6.32 -6.58
CA TYR A 116 -5.22 -5.39 -5.55
C TYR A 116 -5.43 -3.99 -6.12
N GLU A 117 -6.14 -3.18 -5.35
CA GLU A 117 -6.26 -1.75 -5.57
C GLU A 117 -5.53 -1.01 -4.46
N ARG A 118 -4.86 0.08 -4.83
CA ARG A 118 -4.25 0.99 -3.85
C ARG A 118 -4.34 2.45 -4.25
N SER A 119 -4.18 3.32 -3.27
CA SER A 119 -3.94 4.75 -3.48
C SER A 119 -2.52 5.04 -4.01
N SER A 120 -2.26 6.28 -4.41
CA SER A 120 -0.94 6.73 -4.89
C SER A 120 0.00 7.07 -3.73
N PRO A 121 1.30 6.75 -3.82
CA PRO A 121 2.29 7.15 -2.82
C PRO A 121 2.39 8.67 -2.77
N VAL A 122 1.95 9.26 -1.65
CA VAL A 122 2.07 10.69 -1.37
C VAL A 122 2.73 10.83 0.01
N PRO A 123 3.91 11.47 0.10
CA PRO A 123 4.55 11.79 1.38
C PRO A 123 3.60 12.52 2.33
N VAL A 124 3.55 12.12 3.59
CA VAL A 124 2.73 12.76 4.64
C VAL A 124 2.95 14.28 4.75
N PRO A 125 4.17 14.83 4.53
CA PRO A 125 4.37 16.29 4.49
C PRO A 125 3.57 17.01 3.38
N ALA A 126 3.28 16.33 2.27
CA ALA A 126 2.55 16.87 1.13
C ALA A 126 1.03 16.71 1.25
N ALA A 127 0.55 15.70 1.99
CA ALA A 127 -0.88 15.45 2.18
C ALA A 127 -1.58 16.55 3.00
N LEU A 128 -0.90 17.15 3.99
CA LEU A 128 -1.43 18.30 4.74
C LEU A 128 -1.65 19.56 3.88
N LEU A 129 -0.93 19.69 2.77
CA LEU A 129 -1.03 20.87 1.89
C LEU A 129 -2.19 20.79 0.89
N LEU A 130 -2.74 19.60 0.64
CA LEU A 130 -3.80 19.41 -0.36
C LEU A 130 -5.21 19.71 0.17
N LEU A 131 -5.40 19.85 1.49
CA LEU A 131 -6.69 20.21 2.09
C LEU A 131 -6.94 21.73 2.19
N ALA A 132 -5.99 22.59 1.77
CA ALA A 132 -6.10 24.05 1.88
C ALA A 132 -6.47 24.78 0.57
N GLY A 133 -6.97 24.06 -0.44
CA GLY A 133 -7.12 24.56 -1.81
C GLY A 133 -8.53 25.02 -2.22
N ALA A 134 -9.15 25.97 -1.51
CA ALA A 134 -10.24 26.79 -2.08
C ALA A 134 -10.47 28.09 -1.30
N LEU A 135 -9.72 29.15 -1.60
CA LEU A 135 -10.19 30.52 -1.36
C LEU A 135 -10.28 31.27 -2.69
N PRO A 136 -11.46 31.82 -3.07
CA PRO A 136 -11.54 32.66 -4.24
C PRO A 136 -10.82 33.98 -3.96
N LEU A 137 -9.96 34.35 -4.91
CA LEU A 137 -9.19 35.59 -4.93
C LEU A 137 -10.14 36.78 -5.08
N LEU A 138 -10.53 37.45 -3.99
CA LEU A 138 -11.25 38.72 -4.10
C LEU A 138 -10.25 39.84 -4.43
N VAL A 139 -10.17 40.18 -5.70
CA VAL A 139 -9.45 41.34 -6.23
C VAL A 139 -10.00 42.61 -5.56
N ARG A 140 -9.22 43.22 -4.65
CA ARG A 140 -9.44 44.62 -4.25
C ARG A 140 -8.76 45.55 -5.25
N GLY A 141 -9.52 45.98 -6.25
CA GLY A 141 -9.26 47.22 -6.98
C GLY A 141 -10.41 48.19 -6.65
N THR A 142 -10.17 49.37 -6.08
CA THR A 142 -9.69 50.50 -6.88
C THR A 142 -9.16 51.66 -6.01
N ARG A 143 -7.92 52.02 -6.34
CA ARG A 143 -7.27 53.35 -6.48
C ARG A 143 -7.69 54.56 -5.62
N ARG A 144 -6.67 54.99 -4.86
CA ARG A 144 -6.19 56.32 -4.45
C ARG A 144 -7.06 57.57 -4.70
N ARG A 145 -7.21 58.29 -3.58
CA ARG A 145 -7.51 59.72 -3.35
C ARG A 145 -6.95 60.68 -4.41
N CYS A 146 -7.76 61.68 -4.74
CA CYS A 146 -7.30 63.06 -4.95
C CYS A 146 -7.61 63.84 -3.66
#